data_AF-A0A2V7UTH5-F1
#
_entry.id   AF-A0A2V7UTH5-F1
#
_cell.length_a   1.000
_cell.length_b   1.000
_cell.length_c   1.000
_cell.angle_alpha   90.00
_cell.angle_beta   90.00
_cell.angle_gamma   90.00
#
_symmetry.space_group_name_H-M   'P 1'
#
loop_
_entity.id
_entity.type
_entity.pdbx_description
1 polymer ?
#
loop_
_entity_poly.entity_id
_entity_poly.type
_entity_poly.pdbx_seq_one_letter_code
_entity_poly.pdbx_strand_id
1 'polypeptide(L)' 'DLIEPDDGLIALGSGGPLALAAARALIVHSSLDARSIAVEAMKITAAIDIYTNDNISVEVL' A
#
# COMPACT_ATOMS: atom_id res chain seq x y z
N ASP A 1 7.41 21.65 -6.35
CA ASP A 1 5.96 21.44 -6.39
C ASP A 1 5.56 20.26 -5.54
N LEU A 2 4.56 20.45 -4.68
CA LEU A 2 3.99 19.41 -3.83
C LEU A 2 3.15 18.50 -4.71
N ILE A 3 3.49 17.22 -4.79
CA ILE A 3 2.67 16.22 -5.44
C ILE A 3 1.78 15.63 -4.35
N GLU A 4 0.53 16.10 -4.30
CA GLU A 4 -0.49 15.58 -3.38
C GLU A 4 -1.35 14.56 -4.13
N PRO A 5 -1.55 13.34 -3.59
CA PRO A 5 -2.41 12.35 -4.23
C PRO A 5 -3.89 12.69 -4.06
N ASP A 6 -4.66 12.56 -5.14
CA ASP A 6 -6.11 12.86 -5.14
C ASP A 6 -6.92 11.99 -4.16
N ASP A 7 -6.47 10.77 -3.88
CA ASP A 7 -7.14 9.78 -3.03
C ASP A 7 -6.41 9.52 -1.70
N GLY A 8 -5.46 10.39 -1.34
CA GLY A 8 -4.70 10.27 -0.09
C GLY A 8 -3.75 9.08 -0.02
N LEU A 9 -3.53 8.37 -1.14
CA LEU A 9 -2.61 7.23 -1.22
C LEU A 9 -1.41 7.54 -2.12
N ILE A 10 -0.23 7.18 -1.65
CA ILE A 10 0.99 7.20 -2.46
C ILE A 10 1.77 5.91 -2.24
N ALA A 11 2.34 5.37 -3.30
CA ALA A 11 3.23 4.22 -3.25
C ALA A 11 4.40 4.45 -4.20
N LEU A 12 5.58 4.01 -3.78
CA LEU A 12 6.84 4.18 -4.50
C LEU A 12 7.60 2.84 -4.56
N GLY A 13 8.62 2.77 -5.41
CA GLY A 13 9.44 1.55 -5.61
C GLY A 13 8.86 0.60 -6.67
N SER A 14 9.52 -0.55 -6.87
CA SER A 14 9.15 -1.56 -7.87
C SER A 14 7.73 -2.08 -7.68
N GLY A 15 7.34 -2.33 -6.42
CA GLY A 15 6.00 -2.76 -6.04
C GLY A 15 4.96 -1.63 -5.94
N GLY A 16 5.33 -0.37 -6.21
CA GLY A 16 4.47 0.80 -5.99
C GLY A 16 3.08 0.69 -6.64
N PRO A 17 2.97 0.41 -7.95
CA PRO A 17 1.67 0.27 -8.61
C PRO A 17 0.80 -0.86 -8.05
N LEU A 18 1.41 -1.98 -7.62
CA LEU A 18 0.71 -3.12 -7.02
C LEU A 18 0.16 -2.75 -5.63
N ALA A 19 0.99 -2.15 -4.79
CA ALA A 19 0.61 -1.68 -3.47
C ALA A 19 -0.51 -0.64 -3.55
N LEU A 20 -0.41 0.31 -4.48
CA LEU A 20 -1.43 1.33 -4.71
C LEU A 20 -2.75 0.72 -5.16
N ALA A 21 -2.72 -0.23 -6.10
CA ALA A 21 -3.93 -0.92 -6.57
C ALA A 21 -4.60 -1.73 -5.45
N ALA A 22 -3.82 -2.48 -4.66
CA ALA A 22 -4.33 -3.24 -3.52
C ALA A 22 -4.91 -2.32 -2.44
N ALA A 23 -4.21 -1.25 -2.06
CA ALA A 23 -4.68 -0.29 -1.07
C ALA A 23 -5.98 0.39 -1.51
N ARG A 24 -6.08 0.81 -2.77
CA ARG A 24 -7.31 1.39 -3.33
C ARG A 24 -8.50 0.44 -3.24
N ALA A 25 -8.29 -0.83 -3.58
CA ALA A 25 -9.35 -1.83 -3.48
C ALA A 25 -9.79 -2.05 -2.02
N LEU A 26 -8.83 -2.11 -1.08
CA LEU A 26 -9.12 -2.28 0.34
C LEU A 26 -9.86 -1.09 0.95
N ILE A 27 -9.54 0.14 0.54
CA ILE A 27 -10.28 1.34 0.99
C ILE A 27 -11.76 1.23 0.60
N VAL A 28 -12.07 0.78 -0.62
CA VAL A 28 -13.44 0.76 -1.13
C VAL A 28 -14.24 -0.46 -0.63
N HIS A 29 -13.57 -1.58 -0.37
CA HIS A 29 -14.23 -2.87 -0.15
C HIS A 29 -13.97 -3.50 1.22
N SER A 30 -13.40 -2.76 2.16
CA SER A 30 -13.17 -3.25 3.52
C SER A 30 -13.50 -2.18 4.57
N SER A 31 -13.51 -2.58 5.83
CA SER A 31 -13.62 -1.70 6.99
C SER A 31 -12.30 -1.59 7.75
N LEU A 32 -11.17 -1.80 7.07
CA LEU A 32 -9.84 -1.78 7.67
C LEU A 32 -9.40 -0.35 7.99
N ASP A 33 -8.62 -0.19 9.06
CA ASP A 33 -7.95 1.07 9.35
C ASP A 33 -6.74 1.28 8.42
N ALA A 34 -6.21 2.51 8.38
CA ALA A 34 -5.10 2.88 7.49
C ALA A 34 -3.86 1.99 7.68
N ARG A 35 -3.54 1.64 8.93
CA ARG A 35 -2.42 0.74 9.25
C ARG A 35 -2.64 -0.64 8.63
N SER A 36 -3.83 -1.20 8.81
CA SER A 36 -4.19 -2.52 8.28
C SER A 36 -4.21 -2.52 6.75
N ILE A 37 -4.73 -1.47 6.12
CA ILE A 37 -4.70 -1.31 4.66
C ILE A 37 -3.26 -1.33 4.15
N ALA A 38 -2.37 -0.54 4.76
CA ALA A 38 -0.96 -0.49 4.35
C ALA A 38 -0.27 -1.87 4.49
N VAL A 39 -0.50 -2.57 5.60
CA VAL A 39 0.06 -3.91 5.82
C VAL A 39 -0.47 -4.92 4.79
N GLU A 40 -1.78 -5.00 4.59
CA GLU A 40 -2.37 -5.99 3.68
C GLU A 40 -2.02 -5.70 2.21
N ALA A 41 -1.98 -4.44 1.80
CA ALA A 41 -1.50 -4.06 0.48
C ALA A 41 -0.03 -4.44 0.24
N MET A 42 0.82 -4.26 1.25
CA MET A 42 2.23 -4.64 1.17
C MET A 42 2.42 -6.16 1.17
N LYS A 43 1.61 -6.93 1.91
CA LYS A 43 1.63 -8.41 1.84
C LYS A 43 1.27 -8.93 0.45
N ILE A 44 0.24 -8.35 -0.18
CA ILE A 44 -0.13 -8.69 -1.57
C ILE A 44 1.02 -8.36 -2.51
N THR A 45 1.65 -7.20 -2.32
CA THR A 45 2.79 -6.75 -3.13
C THR A 45 3.98 -7.69 -3.00
N ALA A 46 4.33 -8.10 -1.77
CA ALA A 46 5.41 -9.04 -1.48
C ALA A 46 5.21 -10.43 -2.11
N ALA A 47 3.95 -10.82 -2.37
CA ALA A 47 3.64 -12.08 -3.03
C ALA A 47 3.81 -12.03 -4.57
N ILE A 48 3.94 -10.83 -5.16
CA ILE A 48 3.95 -10.62 -6.62
C ILE A 48 5.26 -9.99 -7.11
N ASP A 49 5.75 -8.96 -6.43
CA ASP A 49 6.97 -8.25 -6.80
C ASP A 49 8.20 -8.95 -6.22
N ILE A 50 9.05 -9.50 -7.09
CA ILE A 50 10.27 -10.24 -6.69
C ILE A 50 11.29 -9.39 -5.91
N TYR A 51 11.17 -8.05 -5.96
CA TYR A 51 12.04 -7.11 -5.26
C TYR A 51 11.47 -6.64 -3.91
N THR A 52 10.23 -7.04 -3.59
CA THR A 52 9.56 -6.69 -2.33
C THR A 52 9.37 -7.96 -1.51
N ASN A 53 9.82 -7.98 -0.25
CA ASN A 53 9.64 -9.11 0.65
C ASN A 53 8.52 -8.84 1.68
N ASP A 54 8.23 -9.84 2.53
CA ASP A 54 7.18 -9.81 3.54
C ASP A 54 7.61 -9.24 4.90
N ASN A 55 8.85 -8.75 5.03
CA ASN A 55 9.33 -8.08 6.24
C ASN A 55 8.90 -6.61 6.24
N ILE A 56 7.66 -6.37 6.67
CA ILE A 56 6.99 -5.07 6.59
C ILE A 56 7.14 -4.28 7.90
N SER A 57 7.68 -3.07 7.82
CA SER A 57 7.67 -2.08 8.91
C SER A 57 6.63 -1.01 8.65
N VAL A 58 5.86 -0.62 9.67
CA VAL A 58 4.80 0.39 9.55
C VAL A 58 4.85 1.35 10.72
N GLU A 59 4.89 2.64 10.39
CA GLU A 59 4.83 3.76 11.33
C GLU A 59 3.48 4.48 11.18
N VAL A 60 2.95 5.02 12.28
CA VAL A 60 1.68 5.78 12.32
C VAL A 60 1.89 7.08 13.11
N LEU A 61 1.12 8.12 12.78
CA LEU A 61 1.13 9.43 13.45
C LEU A 61 0.09 9.52 14.57
#